data_AF-A0AAD8YHL2-F1
#
_entry.id   AF-A0AAD8YHL2-F1
#
_cell.length_a   1.000
_cell.length_b   1.000
_cell.length_c   1.000
_cell.angle_alpha   90.00
_cell.angle_beta   90.00
_cell.angle_gamma   90.00
#
_symmetry.space_group_name_H-M   'P 1'
#
loop_
_entity.id
_entity.type
_entity.pdbx_description
1 polymer ?
#
loop_
_entity_poly.entity_id
_entity_poly.type
_entity_poly.pdbx_seq_one_letter_code
_entity_poly.pdbx_strand_id
1 'polypeptide(L)'
;MMAASLYMLLLQCVLLIFSSSAFQVAPSSLQRTASFGRQSSSDIRWYRQTTTLFADSNDDKDEQPPQLMDDDNNINDLFQRFLSPQIDDPGLPLTDVLLSQIVAPTFQLYWVFVAHAPLPSWARPISSYFGEATELAPRGSLLAPTLIHGAGLAVCWLAGALAAKSFERDAFTLTNNNYDDENGGSRLSIGEKIKQYDTVLLRLFQAGAFACGILIVSTQVDLLLEFKRYVQFGESDETDFRLFLAGVEVINDIFFEALVISSWRIIHANFMSTPMNRSRRF
;
A
#
# COMPACT_ATOMS: atom_id res chain seq x y z
N MET A 1 6.93 -0.63 -32.66
CA MET A 1 8.21 -0.95 -32.00
C MET A 1 8.55 -0.02 -30.83
N MET A 2 8.37 1.30 -30.91
CA MET A 2 8.69 2.20 -29.76
C MET A 2 7.84 1.96 -28.51
N ALA A 3 6.54 1.66 -28.66
CA ALA A 3 5.67 1.38 -27.51
C ALA A 3 6.11 0.12 -26.73
N ALA A 4 6.48 -0.96 -27.42
CA ALA A 4 6.96 -2.19 -26.79
C ALA A 4 8.26 -1.97 -26.00
N SER A 5 9.16 -1.11 -26.49
CA SER A 5 10.40 -0.76 -25.78
C SER A 5 10.11 0.04 -24.51
N LEU A 6 9.14 0.97 -24.56
CA LEU A 6 8.71 1.75 -23.39
C LEU A 6 8.02 0.87 -22.33
N TYR A 7 7.20 -0.09 -22.77
CA TYR A 7 6.56 -1.06 -21.89
C TYR A 7 7.57 -1.98 -21.20
N MET A 8 8.59 -2.47 -21.91
CA MET A 8 9.67 -3.26 -21.32
C MET A 8 10.50 -2.44 -20.32
N LEU A 9 10.74 -1.16 -20.61
CA LEU A 9 11.45 -0.27 -19.68
C LEU A 9 10.62 0.02 -18.42
N LEU A 10 9.31 0.24 -18.56
CA LEU A 10 8.38 0.43 -17.44
C LEU A 10 8.23 -0.84 -16.60
N LEU A 11 8.09 -1.99 -17.24
CA LEU A 11 8.07 -3.30 -16.58
C LEU A 11 9.35 -3.53 -15.78
N GLN A 12 10.51 -3.21 -16.37
CA GLN A 12 11.79 -3.37 -15.73
C GLN A 12 11.99 -2.36 -14.58
N CYS A 13 11.51 -1.13 -14.71
CA CYS A 13 11.48 -0.16 -13.60
C CYS A 13 10.57 -0.63 -12.45
N VAL A 14 9.38 -1.13 -12.75
CA VAL A 14 8.45 -1.68 -11.76
C VAL A 14 9.07 -2.89 -11.06
N LEU A 15 9.61 -3.84 -11.82
CA LEU A 15 10.31 -5.01 -11.27
C LEU A 15 11.55 -4.63 -10.45
N LEU A 16 12.30 -3.59 -10.83
CA LEU A 16 13.46 -3.11 -10.06
C LEU A 16 13.06 -2.41 -8.76
N ILE A 17 11.95 -1.65 -8.76
CA ILE A 17 11.38 -1.04 -7.55
C ILE A 17 10.94 -2.13 -6.56
N PHE A 18 10.30 -3.20 -7.04
CA PHE A 18 9.83 -4.29 -6.19
C PHE A 18 10.94 -5.27 -5.78
N SER A 19 11.90 -5.58 -6.66
CA SER A 19 13.04 -6.45 -6.33
C SER A 19 13.98 -5.85 -5.29
N SER A 20 14.07 -4.52 -5.22
CA SER A 20 14.88 -3.83 -4.20
C SER A 20 14.21 -3.85 -2.82
N SER A 21 12.88 -3.87 -2.78
CA SER A 21 12.08 -3.89 -1.54
C SER A 21 12.00 -5.28 -0.90
N ALA A 22 12.01 -6.34 -1.72
CA ALA A 22 12.01 -7.72 -1.24
C ALA A 22 13.33 -8.14 -0.56
N PHE A 23 14.43 -7.42 -0.78
CA PHE A 23 15.75 -7.76 -0.24
C PHE A 23 16.04 -7.12 1.14
N GLN A 24 15.11 -6.34 1.68
CA GLN A 24 15.34 -5.55 2.91
C GLN A 24 14.36 -5.84 4.05
N VAL A 25 13.69 -6.99 4.00
CA VAL A 25 13.01 -7.60 5.17
C VAL A 25 13.91 -8.71 5.71
N ALA A 26 15.11 -8.33 6.14
CA ALA A 26 15.91 -9.15 7.05
C ALA A 26 15.64 -8.61 8.47
N PRO A 27 15.28 -9.46 9.45
CA PRO A 27 14.99 -9.01 10.80
C PRO A 27 16.26 -8.43 11.44
N SER A 28 16.25 -7.14 11.73
CA SER A 28 17.27 -6.46 12.53
C SER A 28 17.10 -6.78 14.01
N SER A 29 17.08 -8.06 14.36
CA SER A 29 17.24 -8.52 15.74
C SER A 29 18.74 -8.62 16.04
N LEU A 30 19.38 -7.50 16.36
CA LEU A 30 20.59 -7.39 17.20
C LEU A 30 21.21 -5.99 17.05
N GLN A 31 20.75 -5.05 17.87
CA GLN A 31 21.61 -4.01 18.44
C GLN A 31 20.94 -3.44 19.69
N ARG A 32 21.06 -4.20 20.79
CA ARG A 32 20.76 -3.75 22.15
C ARG A 32 22.00 -3.05 22.68
N THR A 33 22.14 -1.75 22.42
CA THR A 33 23.11 -0.90 23.14
C THR A 33 22.48 -0.41 24.43
N ALA A 34 23.05 -0.87 25.55
CA ALA A 34 22.75 -0.35 26.87
C ALA A 34 23.21 1.11 26.97
N SER A 35 22.30 2.02 27.31
CA SER A 35 22.65 3.34 27.85
C SER A 35 21.95 3.53 29.19
N PHE A 36 22.77 3.73 30.20
CA PHE A 36 22.43 3.83 31.61
C PHE A 36 22.24 5.32 31.96
N GLY A 37 21.06 5.68 32.47
CA GLY A 37 20.81 6.76 33.43
C GLY A 37 21.02 8.23 33.03
N ARG A 38 19.91 8.99 32.95
CA ARG A 38 19.67 10.15 33.84
C ARG A 38 18.18 10.53 33.84
N GLN A 39 17.54 10.39 35.00
CA GLN A 39 16.20 10.89 35.29
C GLN A 39 16.21 12.43 35.38
N SER A 40 15.25 13.08 34.74
CA SER A 40 14.68 14.33 35.24
C SER A 40 13.18 14.37 34.92
N SER A 41 12.42 14.52 36.00
CA SER A 41 10.98 14.49 36.17
C SER A 41 10.23 15.63 35.47
N SER A 42 9.10 15.31 34.80
CA SER A 42 7.75 15.72 35.25
C SER A 42 6.66 15.36 34.21
N ASP A 43 5.82 14.39 34.58
CA ASP A 43 4.35 14.21 34.45
C ASP A 43 3.62 14.85 33.22
N ILE A 44 2.67 14.21 32.54
CA ILE A 44 1.53 13.39 33.01
C ILE A 44 1.18 12.38 31.89
N ARG A 45 1.16 11.08 32.19
CA ARG A 45 0.68 10.03 31.25
C ARG A 45 -0.36 9.17 31.97
N TRP A 46 -1.61 9.25 31.50
CA TRP A 46 -2.69 8.35 31.90
C TRP A 46 -2.38 6.94 31.44
N TYR A 47 -1.91 6.09 32.35
CA TYR A 47 -1.85 4.64 32.14
C TYR A 47 -3.20 4.03 32.49
N ARG A 48 -3.81 3.37 31.51
CA ARG A 48 -4.89 2.42 31.72
C ARG A 48 -4.25 1.13 32.25
N GLN A 49 -4.13 1.01 33.56
CA GLN A 49 -3.69 -0.20 34.25
C GLN A 49 -4.87 -1.17 34.33
N THR A 50 -4.87 -2.21 33.51
CA THR A 50 -5.63 -3.44 33.77
C THR A 50 -4.86 -4.25 34.80
N THR A 51 -5.32 -4.19 36.05
CA THR A 51 -4.79 -4.91 37.19
C THR A 51 -5.12 -6.41 37.06
N THR A 52 -4.14 -7.26 36.76
CA THR A 52 -4.19 -8.67 37.12
C THR A 52 -3.54 -8.83 38.48
N LEU A 53 -4.39 -8.87 39.50
CA LEU A 53 -4.06 -9.20 40.88
C LEU A 53 -3.89 -10.73 40.98
N PHE A 54 -2.86 -11.19 41.69
CA PHE A 54 -2.57 -12.53 42.26
C PHE A 54 -1.24 -13.21 41.84
N ALA A 55 -0.62 -13.85 42.85
CA ALA A 55 0.62 -14.64 42.91
C ALA A 55 1.92 -13.79 42.98
N ASP A 56 2.47 -13.49 44.16
CA ASP A 56 3.07 -14.34 45.21
C ASP A 56 4.40 -15.01 44.78
N SER A 57 5.35 -14.88 45.70
CA SER A 57 6.75 -15.25 45.74
C SER A 57 7.08 -16.69 45.28
N ASN A 58 8.17 -16.85 44.52
CA ASN A 58 9.34 -17.61 44.95
C ASN A 58 10.49 -17.56 43.93
N ASP A 59 11.67 -17.44 44.52
CA ASP A 59 13.01 -17.57 43.97
C ASP A 59 13.29 -19.07 43.77
N ASP A 60 13.56 -19.52 42.53
CA ASP A 60 14.36 -20.72 42.27
C ASP A 60 14.85 -20.74 40.82
N LYS A 61 16.15 -21.02 40.68
CA LYS A 61 16.89 -21.16 39.44
C LYS A 61 16.64 -22.54 38.89
N ASP A 62 15.93 -22.66 37.77
CA ASP A 62 15.93 -23.89 36.99
C ASP A 62 15.92 -23.61 35.48
N GLU A 63 16.66 -24.48 34.79
CA GLU A 63 17.04 -24.46 33.39
C GLU A 63 15.83 -24.28 32.45
N GLN A 64 15.88 -23.25 31.58
CA GLN A 64 14.88 -23.06 30.54
C GLN A 64 15.05 -24.11 29.43
N PRO A 65 14.01 -24.92 29.12
CA PRO A 65 13.99 -25.70 27.90
C PRO A 65 13.88 -24.77 26.68
N PRO A 66 14.29 -25.22 25.47
CA PRO A 66 14.30 -24.37 24.28
C PRO A 66 12.91 -23.83 23.99
N GLN A 67 12.78 -22.50 24.00
CA GLN A 67 11.55 -21.78 23.73
C GLN A 67 11.13 -22.02 22.28
N LEU A 68 10.06 -22.79 22.12
CA LEU A 68 9.46 -23.16 20.85
C LEU A 68 7.99 -22.70 20.86
N MET A 69 7.73 -21.44 21.23
CA MET A 69 6.40 -20.82 21.23
C MET A 69 6.49 -19.28 21.12
N ASP A 70 6.72 -18.75 19.92
CA ASP A 70 6.59 -17.31 19.63
C ASP A 70 5.75 -16.98 18.38
N ASP A 71 5.29 -17.98 17.61
CA ASP A 71 4.56 -17.73 16.36
C ASP A 71 3.09 -17.34 16.58
N ASP A 72 2.40 -17.90 17.58
CA ASP A 72 0.96 -17.64 17.81
C ASP A 72 0.68 -16.20 18.28
N ASN A 73 1.61 -15.58 19.01
CA ASN A 73 1.47 -14.19 19.44
C ASN A 73 1.60 -13.22 18.26
N ASN A 74 2.39 -13.57 17.24
CA ASN A 74 2.65 -12.73 16.09
C ASN A 74 1.45 -12.69 15.12
N ILE A 75 0.78 -13.83 14.94
CA ILE A 75 -0.43 -13.92 14.11
C ILE A 75 -1.57 -13.07 14.70
N ASN A 76 -1.76 -13.13 16.01
CA ASN A 76 -2.77 -12.31 16.68
C ASN A 76 -2.50 -10.80 16.52
N ASP A 77 -1.24 -10.36 16.57
CA ASP A 77 -0.87 -8.96 16.31
C ASP A 77 -1.17 -8.55 14.86
N LEU A 78 -0.92 -9.41 13.87
CA LEU A 78 -1.24 -9.13 12.47
C LEU A 78 -2.74 -8.97 12.23
N PHE A 79 -3.56 -9.88 12.76
CA PHE A 79 -5.02 -9.77 12.63
C PHE A 79 -5.57 -8.58 13.39
N GLN A 80 -5.01 -8.24 14.55
CA GLN A 80 -5.43 -7.09 15.34
C GLN A 80 -5.24 -5.76 14.59
N ARG A 81 -4.26 -5.66 13.69
CA ARG A 81 -4.09 -4.48 12.82
C ARG A 81 -5.26 -4.24 11.87
N PHE A 82 -5.91 -5.31 11.41
CA PHE A 82 -7.11 -5.20 10.56
C PHE A 82 -8.39 -4.99 11.37
N LEU A 83 -8.48 -5.60 12.57
CA LEU A 83 -9.69 -5.56 13.40
C LEU A 83 -9.81 -4.28 14.23
N SER A 84 -8.69 -3.66 14.58
CA SER A 84 -8.65 -2.39 15.32
C SER A 84 -7.59 -1.46 14.76
N PRO A 85 -7.76 -0.96 13.52
CA PRO A 85 -6.79 -0.05 12.91
C PRO A 85 -6.82 1.30 13.63
N GLN A 86 -5.64 1.86 13.89
CA GLN A 86 -5.52 3.23 14.33
C GLN A 86 -5.56 4.15 13.09
N ILE A 87 -6.55 5.04 13.04
CA ILE A 87 -6.75 6.00 11.95
C ILE A 87 -6.67 7.40 12.57
N ASP A 88 -5.53 8.07 12.38
CA ASP A 88 -5.29 9.39 12.99
C ASP A 88 -5.79 10.55 12.09
N ASP A 89 -6.06 10.29 10.81
CA ASP A 89 -6.72 11.21 9.87
C ASP A 89 -7.86 10.46 9.15
N PRO A 90 -9.14 10.68 9.52
CA PRO A 90 -10.27 9.98 8.89
C PRO A 90 -10.50 10.41 7.43
N GLY A 91 -9.99 11.58 7.00
CA GLY A 91 -10.10 12.04 5.62
C GLY A 91 -9.15 11.31 4.67
N LEU A 92 -8.06 10.75 5.20
CA LEU A 92 -7.02 10.09 4.42
C LEU A 92 -7.48 8.76 3.79
N PRO A 93 -8.11 7.81 4.53
CA PRO A 93 -8.70 6.61 3.91
C PRO A 93 -9.73 6.93 2.83
N LEU A 94 -10.60 7.93 3.09
CA LEU A 94 -11.63 8.32 2.12
C LEU A 94 -10.99 8.86 0.83
N THR A 95 -9.97 9.70 0.97
CA THR A 95 -9.28 10.28 -0.19
C THR A 95 -8.55 9.21 -0.98
N ASP A 96 -7.86 8.29 -0.31
CA ASP A 96 -7.18 7.16 -0.95
C ASP A 96 -8.14 6.27 -1.74
N VAL A 97 -9.31 5.95 -1.16
CA VAL A 97 -10.36 5.19 -1.85
C VAL A 97 -10.85 5.93 -3.09
N LEU A 98 -11.11 7.24 -3.01
CA LEU A 98 -11.57 8.02 -4.16
C LEU A 98 -10.49 8.13 -5.25
N LEU A 99 -9.22 8.27 -4.87
CA LEU A 99 -8.10 8.32 -5.80
C LEU A 99 -7.92 7.00 -6.54
N SER A 100 -7.93 5.88 -5.82
CA SER A 100 -7.81 4.55 -6.43
C SER A 100 -9.06 4.21 -7.26
N GLN A 101 -10.27 4.53 -6.77
CA GLN A 101 -11.52 4.21 -7.45
C GLN A 101 -11.76 5.02 -8.73
N ILE A 102 -11.41 6.31 -8.73
CA ILE A 102 -11.79 7.22 -9.81
C ILE A 102 -10.56 7.69 -10.57
N VAL A 103 -9.57 8.24 -9.87
CA VAL A 103 -8.47 8.98 -10.52
C VAL A 103 -7.50 8.03 -11.23
N ALA A 104 -7.07 6.94 -10.57
CA ALA A 104 -6.16 5.97 -11.15
C ALA A 104 -6.68 5.34 -12.46
N PRO A 105 -7.88 4.72 -12.52
CA PRO A 105 -8.38 4.12 -13.74
C PRO A 105 -8.74 5.16 -14.81
N THR A 106 -9.14 6.38 -14.42
CA THR A 106 -9.33 7.47 -15.39
C THR A 106 -8.01 7.86 -16.06
N PHE A 107 -6.92 7.92 -15.29
CA PHE A 107 -5.60 8.25 -15.84
C PHE A 107 -5.07 7.14 -16.76
N GLN A 108 -5.34 5.88 -16.42
CA GLN A 108 -5.08 4.73 -17.28
C GLN A 108 -5.84 4.79 -18.61
N LEU A 109 -7.15 5.10 -18.57
CA LEU A 109 -7.92 5.29 -19.80
C LEU A 109 -7.38 6.45 -20.64
N TYR A 110 -7.08 7.58 -20.00
CA TYR A 110 -6.47 8.73 -20.67
C TYR A 110 -5.16 8.33 -21.37
N TRP A 111 -4.29 7.60 -20.68
CA TRP A 111 -3.05 7.07 -21.25
C TRP A 111 -3.31 6.15 -22.45
N VAL A 112 -4.24 5.21 -22.33
CA VAL A 112 -4.62 4.29 -23.42
C VAL A 112 -5.10 5.06 -24.65
N PHE A 113 -5.93 6.10 -24.48
CA PHE A 113 -6.39 6.94 -25.59
C PHE A 113 -5.26 7.73 -26.24
N VAL A 114 -4.39 8.34 -25.45
CA VAL A 114 -3.25 9.13 -25.96
C VAL A 114 -2.22 8.24 -26.66
N ALA A 115 -1.97 7.05 -26.11
CA ALA A 115 -1.03 6.09 -26.67
C ALA A 115 -1.60 5.28 -27.84
N HIS A 116 -2.89 5.47 -28.18
CA HIS A 116 -3.64 4.63 -29.12
C HIS A 116 -3.49 3.12 -28.83
N ALA A 117 -3.43 2.77 -27.55
CA ALA A 117 -3.33 1.39 -27.12
C ALA A 117 -4.71 0.70 -27.20
N PRO A 118 -4.75 -0.65 -27.29
CA PRO A 118 -6.01 -1.38 -27.15
C PRO A 118 -6.69 -1.07 -25.81
N LEU A 119 -8.02 -1.05 -25.83
CA LEU A 119 -8.80 -0.87 -24.60
C LEU A 119 -8.61 -2.08 -23.67
N PRO A 120 -8.51 -1.87 -22.36
CA PRO A 120 -8.41 -2.96 -21.41
C PRO A 120 -9.72 -3.77 -21.40
N SER A 121 -9.60 -5.05 -21.07
CA SER A 121 -10.68 -6.03 -21.05
C SER A 121 -11.83 -5.61 -20.13
N TRP A 122 -11.52 -4.99 -19.00
CA TRP A 122 -12.49 -4.48 -18.03
C TRP A 122 -13.25 -3.24 -18.54
N ALA A 123 -12.74 -2.49 -19.52
CA ALA A 123 -13.41 -1.28 -20.05
C ALA A 123 -14.47 -1.61 -21.11
N ARG A 124 -14.84 -2.87 -21.27
CA ARG A 124 -15.88 -3.29 -22.23
C ARG A 124 -17.26 -2.81 -21.77
N PRO A 125 -18.14 -2.38 -22.69
CA PRO A 125 -19.48 -1.94 -22.35
C PRO A 125 -20.28 -3.02 -21.61
N ILE A 126 -20.98 -2.62 -20.55
CA ILE A 126 -21.85 -3.50 -19.73
C ILE A 126 -22.97 -4.16 -20.56
N SER A 127 -23.36 -3.58 -21.70
CA SER A 127 -24.33 -4.18 -22.63
C SER A 127 -23.89 -5.55 -23.14
N SER A 128 -22.58 -5.84 -23.15
CA SER A 128 -22.07 -7.18 -23.47
C SER A 128 -22.38 -8.23 -22.38
N TYR A 129 -22.63 -7.81 -21.14
CA TYR A 129 -22.87 -8.69 -19.99
C TYR A 129 -24.35 -8.83 -19.62
N PHE A 130 -25.16 -7.78 -19.77
CA PHE A 130 -26.56 -7.77 -19.29
C PHE A 130 -27.63 -7.86 -20.41
N GLY A 131 -27.23 -8.18 -21.64
CA GLY A 131 -28.13 -8.25 -22.79
C GLY A 131 -28.58 -6.88 -23.29
N GLU A 132 -29.35 -6.85 -24.38
CA GLU A 132 -29.86 -5.63 -25.07
C GLU A 132 -30.89 -4.84 -24.23
N ALA A 133 -30.56 -4.44 -23.00
CA ALA A 133 -31.28 -3.39 -22.30
C ALA A 133 -30.94 -2.05 -22.98
N THR A 134 -31.63 -1.79 -24.09
CA THR A 134 -31.45 -0.62 -24.99
C THR A 134 -31.58 0.72 -24.27
N GLU A 135 -32.25 0.77 -23.12
CA GLU A 135 -32.47 2.00 -22.36
C GLU A 135 -31.27 2.45 -21.49
N LEU A 136 -30.32 1.55 -21.20
CA LEU A 136 -29.09 1.87 -20.43
C LEU A 136 -27.84 1.99 -21.32
N ALA A 137 -27.98 1.72 -22.62
CA ALA A 137 -26.86 1.44 -23.53
C ALA A 137 -25.99 2.62 -24.01
N PRO A 138 -26.43 3.90 -24.18
CA PRO A 138 -25.57 4.86 -24.88
C PRO A 138 -24.80 5.86 -23.99
N ARG A 139 -25.19 6.07 -22.72
CA ARG A 139 -24.67 7.20 -21.91
C ARG A 139 -24.01 6.72 -20.63
N GLY A 140 -22.77 6.24 -20.74
CA GLY A 140 -22.00 5.74 -19.59
C GLY A 140 -21.26 4.43 -19.82
N SER A 141 -21.18 3.97 -21.06
CA SER A 141 -20.54 2.70 -21.49
C SER A 141 -19.18 2.44 -20.83
N LEU A 142 -18.36 3.48 -20.62
CA LEU A 142 -17.06 3.37 -19.95
C LEU A 142 -17.09 3.71 -18.46
N LEU A 143 -18.06 4.51 -17.99
CA LEU A 143 -18.08 5.00 -16.62
C LEU A 143 -18.35 3.88 -15.62
N ALA A 144 -19.40 3.09 -15.86
CA ALA A 144 -19.77 2.00 -14.98
C ALA A 144 -18.66 0.91 -14.87
N PRO A 145 -18.07 0.39 -15.96
CA PRO A 145 -16.96 -0.55 -15.84
C PRO A 145 -15.73 0.07 -15.16
N THR A 146 -15.42 1.35 -15.42
CA THR A 146 -14.32 2.05 -14.74
C THR A 146 -14.54 2.13 -13.23
N LEU A 147 -15.77 2.44 -12.79
CA LEU A 147 -16.09 2.52 -11.37
C LEU A 147 -16.06 1.15 -10.67
N ILE A 148 -16.50 0.09 -11.37
CA ILE A 148 -16.45 -1.28 -10.84
C ILE A 148 -14.99 -1.74 -10.71
N HIS A 149 -14.19 -1.55 -11.76
CA HIS A 149 -12.76 -1.90 -11.74
C HIS A 149 -12.01 -1.10 -10.68
N GLY A 150 -12.20 0.21 -10.65
CA GLY A 150 -11.62 1.10 -9.65
C GLY A 150 -12.02 0.75 -8.23
N ALA A 151 -13.25 0.28 -7.98
CA ALA A 151 -13.64 -0.19 -6.65
C ALA A 151 -12.81 -1.42 -6.23
N GLY A 152 -12.48 -2.31 -7.16
CA GLY A 152 -11.56 -3.43 -6.93
C GLY A 152 -10.16 -2.95 -6.54
N LEU A 153 -9.60 -1.98 -7.27
CA LEU A 153 -8.32 -1.35 -6.94
C LEU A 153 -8.36 -0.72 -5.55
N ALA A 154 -9.41 0.04 -5.24
CA ALA A 154 -9.55 0.71 -3.96
C ALA A 154 -9.61 -0.27 -2.78
N VAL A 155 -10.26 -1.42 -2.95
CA VAL A 155 -10.28 -2.49 -1.93
C VAL A 155 -8.87 -3.07 -1.74
N CYS A 156 -8.14 -3.33 -2.82
CA CYS A 156 -6.77 -3.84 -2.75
C CYS A 156 -5.84 -2.85 -2.04
N TRP A 157 -5.90 -1.57 -2.41
CA TRP A 157 -5.14 -0.52 -1.77
C TRP A 157 -5.51 -0.37 -0.30
N LEU A 158 -6.79 -0.32 0.04
CA LEU A 158 -7.25 -0.16 1.43
C LEU A 158 -6.75 -1.31 2.31
N ALA A 159 -6.83 -2.55 1.82
CA ALA A 159 -6.30 -3.71 2.52
C ALA A 159 -4.79 -3.60 2.74
N GLY A 160 -4.03 -3.18 1.73
CA GLY A 160 -2.59 -2.92 1.85
C GLY A 160 -2.25 -1.80 2.81
N ALA A 161 -2.99 -0.69 2.76
CA ALA A 161 -2.79 0.45 3.64
C ALA A 161 -3.06 0.09 5.11
N LEU A 162 -4.08 -0.73 5.39
CA LEU A 162 -4.35 -1.26 6.72
C LEU A 162 -3.24 -2.21 7.18
N ALA A 163 -2.81 -3.14 6.32
CA ALA A 163 -1.72 -4.07 6.61
C ALA A 163 -0.41 -3.35 6.99
N ALA A 164 -0.11 -2.27 6.26
CA ALA A 164 1.10 -1.48 6.45
C ALA A 164 0.97 -0.39 7.53
N LYS A 165 -0.18 -0.22 8.17
CA LYS A 165 -0.46 0.87 9.14
C LYS A 165 -0.30 2.27 8.53
N SER A 166 -0.69 2.43 7.27
CA SER A 166 -0.50 3.66 6.49
C SER A 166 -1.46 4.80 6.88
N PHE A 167 -2.35 4.58 7.85
CA PHE A 167 -3.26 5.59 8.40
C PHE A 167 -2.90 6.01 9.84
N GLU A 168 -1.82 5.44 10.39
CA GLU A 168 -1.20 5.95 11.61
C GLU A 168 -0.45 7.25 11.29
N ARG A 169 -0.41 8.16 12.26
CA ARG A 169 0.18 9.48 12.15
C ARG A 169 1.62 9.44 11.65
N ASP A 170 2.41 8.50 12.15
CA ASP A 170 3.81 8.34 11.78
C ASP A 170 4.00 8.00 10.29
N ALA A 171 2.97 7.45 9.64
CA ALA A 171 3.01 7.10 8.21
C ALA A 171 2.80 8.30 7.27
N PHE A 172 2.38 9.46 7.79
CA PHE A 172 2.18 10.67 6.99
C PHE A 172 2.76 11.94 7.62
N THR A 173 3.45 11.84 8.75
CA THR A 173 4.26 12.94 9.30
C THR A 173 5.72 12.79 8.92
N LEU A 174 6.34 13.89 8.49
CA LEU A 174 7.77 13.90 8.20
C LEU A 174 8.58 13.70 9.48
N THR A 175 9.63 12.89 9.39
CA THR A 175 10.59 12.73 10.50
C THR A 175 11.36 14.05 10.64
N ASN A 176 11.03 14.83 11.66
CA ASN A 176 11.88 15.95 12.07
C ASN A 176 13.14 15.35 12.69
N ASN A 177 14.23 15.31 11.93
CA ASN A 177 15.54 15.22 12.55
C ASN A 177 15.70 16.49 13.37
N ASN A 178 15.50 16.40 14.69
CA ASN A 178 15.92 17.41 15.66
C ASN A 178 17.45 17.47 15.66
N TYR A 179 18.03 17.95 14.56
CA TYR A 179 19.23 18.75 14.68
C TYR A 179 18.73 20.16 14.93
N ASP A 180 18.97 20.62 16.14
CA ASP A 180 18.82 22.01 16.57
C ASP A 180 19.63 22.91 15.62
N ASP A 181 19.04 23.26 14.48
CA ASP A 181 19.63 24.20 13.53
C ASP A 181 19.17 25.61 13.93
N GLU A 182 19.74 26.08 15.05
CA GLU A 182 19.72 27.50 15.43
C GLU A 182 20.49 28.38 14.42
N ASN A 183 21.18 27.79 13.45
CA ASN A 183 21.93 28.54 12.43
C ASN A 183 21.25 28.46 11.07
N GLY A 184 20.25 29.32 10.93
CA GLY A 184 19.43 29.46 9.73
C GLY A 184 20.23 29.55 8.42
N GLY A 185 19.66 28.89 7.41
CA GLY A 185 19.90 29.22 6.01
C GLY A 185 20.59 28.15 5.17
N SER A 186 20.85 26.95 5.70
CA SER A 186 21.52 25.93 4.90
C SER A 186 20.55 25.27 3.91
N ARG A 187 20.88 25.36 2.61
CA ARG A 187 20.22 24.64 1.52
C ARG A 187 20.34 23.14 1.78
N LEU A 188 19.36 22.55 2.46
CA LEU A 188 19.24 21.10 2.65
C LEU A 188 19.44 20.39 1.30
N SER A 189 20.36 19.42 1.29
CA SER A 189 20.63 18.59 0.13
C SER A 189 19.37 17.81 -0.25
N ILE A 190 19.17 17.54 -1.55
CA ILE A 190 18.03 16.73 -2.04
C ILE A 190 17.97 15.38 -1.29
N GLY A 191 19.13 14.78 -1.00
CA GLY A 191 19.20 13.53 -0.25
C GLY A 191 18.68 13.63 1.19
N GLU A 192 18.91 14.76 1.87
CA GLU A 192 18.41 14.98 3.24
C GLU A 192 16.91 15.22 3.25
N LYS A 193 16.37 15.89 2.22
CA LYS A 193 14.92 16.01 2.04
C LYS A 193 14.27 14.65 1.85
N ILE A 194 14.86 13.76 1.04
CA ILE A 194 14.32 12.41 0.82
C ILE A 194 14.28 11.61 2.13
N LYS A 195 15.31 11.73 2.98
CA LYS A 195 15.33 11.05 4.30
C LYS A 195 14.17 11.46 5.22
N GLN A 196 13.62 12.67 5.08
CA GLN A 196 12.46 13.10 5.88
C GLN A 196 11.19 12.30 5.54
N TYR A 197 11.12 11.73 4.33
CA TYR A 197 10.00 10.92 3.85
C TYR A 197 10.22 9.43 4.05
N ASP A 198 11.32 8.98 4.67
CA ASP A 198 11.70 7.56 4.70
C ASP A 198 10.57 6.68 5.27
N THR A 199 10.00 7.05 6.42
CA THR A 199 8.86 6.35 7.01
C THR A 199 7.62 6.37 6.12
N VAL A 200 7.31 7.51 5.49
CA VAL A 200 6.14 7.66 4.60
C VAL A 200 6.29 6.75 3.39
N LEU A 201 7.45 6.78 2.74
CA LEU A 201 7.76 5.96 1.58
C LEU A 201 7.80 4.48 1.93
N LEU A 202 8.42 4.10 3.05
CA LEU A 202 8.47 2.72 3.50
C LEU A 202 7.06 2.13 3.70
N ARG A 203 6.18 2.87 4.40
CA ARG A 203 4.79 2.46 4.64
C ARG A 203 3.99 2.38 3.34
N LEU A 204 4.21 3.33 2.44
CA LEU A 204 3.61 3.37 1.11
C LEU A 204 4.05 2.16 0.26
N PHE A 205 5.34 1.81 0.25
CA PHE A 205 5.85 0.64 -0.47
C PHE A 205 5.33 -0.67 0.13
N GLN A 206 5.27 -0.79 1.46
CA GLN A 206 4.69 -1.95 2.13
C GLN A 206 3.21 -2.12 1.76
N ALA A 207 2.43 -1.03 1.79
CA ALA A 207 1.03 -1.05 1.39
C ALA A 207 0.85 -1.45 -0.08
N GLY A 208 1.64 -0.84 -0.97
CA GLY A 208 1.60 -1.12 -2.40
C GLY A 208 2.01 -2.56 -2.73
N ALA A 209 3.02 -3.10 -2.05
CA ALA A 209 3.43 -4.50 -2.23
C ALA A 209 2.33 -5.48 -1.81
N PHE A 210 1.65 -5.21 -0.69
CA PHE A 210 0.54 -6.03 -0.23
C PHE A 210 -0.66 -5.94 -1.19
N ALA A 211 -1.03 -4.72 -1.61
CA ALA A 211 -2.10 -4.49 -2.58
C ALA A 211 -1.83 -5.19 -3.92
N CYS A 212 -0.59 -5.10 -4.43
CA CYS A 212 -0.12 -5.81 -5.61
C CYS A 212 -0.28 -7.33 -5.48
N GLY A 213 0.05 -7.89 -4.31
CA GLY A 213 -0.19 -9.31 -4.02
C GLY A 213 -1.66 -9.70 -4.14
N ILE A 214 -2.58 -8.89 -3.58
CA ILE A 214 -4.03 -9.12 -3.70
C ILE A 214 -4.49 -9.02 -5.16
N LEU A 215 -4.00 -8.03 -5.91
CA LEU A 215 -4.33 -7.88 -7.33
C LEU A 215 -3.92 -9.11 -8.13
N ILE A 216 -2.67 -9.56 -7.98
CA ILE A 216 -2.15 -10.75 -8.66
C ILE A 216 -3.02 -11.97 -8.32
N VAL A 217 -3.29 -12.22 -7.04
CA VAL A 217 -4.13 -13.35 -6.62
C VAL A 217 -5.55 -13.25 -7.18
N SER A 218 -6.15 -12.06 -7.16
CA SER A 218 -7.49 -11.83 -7.70
C SER A 218 -7.54 -12.08 -9.20
N THR A 219 -6.52 -11.66 -9.95
CA THR A 219 -6.40 -11.96 -11.38
C THR A 219 -6.23 -13.46 -11.63
N GLN A 220 -5.46 -14.18 -10.80
CA GLN A 220 -5.37 -15.64 -10.92
C GLN A 220 -6.71 -16.32 -10.66
N VAL A 221 -7.48 -15.84 -9.68
CA VAL A 221 -8.83 -16.35 -9.40
C VAL A 221 -9.78 -16.06 -10.58
N ASP A 222 -9.73 -14.86 -11.16
CA ASP A 222 -10.53 -14.50 -12.33
C ASP A 222 -10.22 -15.41 -13.53
N LEU A 223 -8.95 -15.62 -13.84
CA LEU A 223 -8.50 -16.55 -14.89
C LEU A 223 -8.93 -18.00 -14.61
N LEU A 224 -8.85 -18.45 -13.35
CA LEU A 224 -9.29 -19.78 -12.95
C LEU A 224 -10.81 -19.94 -13.14
N LEU A 225 -11.60 -18.90 -12.87
CA LEU A 225 -13.05 -18.91 -13.08
C LEU A 225 -13.41 -18.85 -14.58
N GLU A 226 -12.68 -18.06 -15.37
CA GLU A 226 -12.86 -17.92 -16.82
C GLU A 226 -12.60 -19.25 -17.54
N PHE A 227 -11.48 -19.91 -17.26
CA PHE A 227 -11.08 -21.16 -17.94
C PHE A 227 -11.52 -22.44 -17.21
N LYS A 228 -12.05 -22.33 -15.97
CA LYS A 228 -12.44 -23.45 -15.09
C LYS A 228 -11.31 -24.45 -14.80
N ARG A 229 -10.05 -24.07 -15.05
CA ARG A 229 -8.84 -24.87 -14.83
C ARG A 229 -7.64 -23.94 -14.62
N TYR A 230 -6.56 -24.49 -14.06
CA TYR A 230 -5.28 -23.78 -14.06
C TYR A 230 -4.71 -23.76 -15.46
N VAL A 231 -4.29 -22.57 -15.89
CA VAL A 231 -3.87 -22.29 -17.26
C VAL A 231 -2.39 -21.96 -17.28
N GLN A 232 -1.66 -22.53 -18.23
CA GLN A 232 -0.23 -22.28 -18.42
C GLN A 232 0.09 -21.75 -19.82
N PHE A 233 1.21 -21.03 -19.93
CA PHE A 233 1.72 -20.59 -21.22
C PHE A 233 2.08 -21.78 -22.12
N GLY A 234 1.74 -21.69 -23.40
CA GLY A 234 2.01 -22.69 -24.42
C GLY A 234 0.89 -23.73 -24.63
N GLU A 235 -0.25 -23.59 -23.95
CA GLU A 235 -1.40 -24.48 -24.18
C GLU A 235 -2.13 -24.16 -25.50
N SER A 236 -2.35 -22.87 -25.79
CA SER A 236 -2.90 -22.39 -27.05
C SER A 236 -2.60 -20.90 -27.26
N ASP A 237 -2.58 -20.44 -28.51
CA ASP A 237 -2.32 -19.03 -28.85
C ASP A 237 -3.34 -18.08 -28.21
N GLU A 238 -4.61 -18.50 -28.13
CA GLU A 238 -5.68 -17.72 -27.52
C GLU A 238 -5.48 -17.56 -26.01
N THR A 239 -5.11 -18.66 -25.36
CA THR A 239 -4.78 -18.70 -23.94
C THR A 239 -3.58 -17.81 -23.61
N ASP A 240 -2.51 -17.92 -24.40
CA ASP A 240 -1.29 -17.13 -24.21
C ASP A 240 -1.56 -15.64 -24.39
N PHE A 241 -2.38 -15.28 -25.38
CA PHE A 241 -2.81 -13.91 -25.61
C PHE A 241 -3.62 -13.36 -24.42
N ARG A 242 -4.55 -14.14 -23.87
CA ARG A 242 -5.35 -13.74 -22.70
C ARG A 242 -4.49 -13.56 -21.45
N LEU A 243 -3.56 -14.48 -21.19
CA LEU A 243 -2.61 -14.37 -20.09
C LEU A 243 -1.71 -13.14 -20.23
N PHE A 244 -1.21 -12.87 -21.44
CA PHE A 244 -0.42 -11.68 -21.73
C PHE A 244 -1.22 -10.39 -21.49
N LEU A 245 -2.47 -10.34 -21.99
CA LEU A 245 -3.36 -9.20 -21.79
C LEU A 245 -3.63 -8.94 -20.30
N ALA A 246 -3.97 -9.99 -19.54
CA ALA A 246 -4.20 -9.89 -18.10
C ALA A 246 -2.94 -9.39 -17.36
N GLY A 247 -1.76 -9.87 -17.76
CA GLY A 247 -0.49 -9.38 -17.22
C GLY A 247 -0.29 -7.88 -17.45
N VAL A 248 -0.48 -7.42 -18.69
CA VAL A 248 -0.36 -5.98 -19.04
C VAL A 248 -1.37 -5.13 -18.26
N GLU A 249 -2.60 -5.61 -18.08
CA GLU A 249 -3.62 -4.94 -17.30
C GLU A 249 -3.20 -4.76 -15.84
N VAL A 250 -2.77 -5.84 -15.17
CA VAL A 250 -2.28 -5.78 -13.78
C VAL A 250 -1.10 -4.83 -13.63
N ILE A 251 -0.14 -4.85 -14.56
CA ILE A 251 1.01 -3.94 -14.53
C ILE A 251 0.56 -2.48 -14.63
N ASN A 252 -0.36 -2.18 -15.55
CA ASN A 252 -0.90 -0.83 -15.71
C ASN A 252 -1.66 -0.39 -14.46
N ASP A 253 -2.49 -1.26 -13.88
CA ASP A 253 -3.24 -0.99 -12.66
C ASP A 253 -2.28 -0.63 -11.51
N ILE A 254 -1.25 -1.46 -11.26
CA ILE A 254 -0.22 -1.20 -10.24
C ILE A 254 0.51 0.12 -10.51
N PHE A 255 0.91 0.36 -11.76
CA PHE A 255 1.67 1.56 -12.11
C PHE A 255 0.86 2.84 -11.88
N PHE A 256 -0.38 2.88 -12.38
CA PHE A 256 -1.23 4.07 -12.28
C PHE A 256 -1.72 4.31 -10.86
N GLU A 257 -2.09 3.25 -10.13
CA GLU A 257 -2.43 3.36 -8.72
C GLU A 257 -1.24 3.86 -7.90
N ALA A 258 -0.05 3.26 -8.07
CA ALA A 258 1.16 3.69 -7.38
C ALA A 258 1.50 5.15 -7.70
N LEU A 259 1.41 5.58 -8.96
CA LEU A 259 1.68 6.96 -9.35
C LEU A 259 0.75 7.94 -8.64
N VAL A 260 -0.56 7.70 -8.70
CA VAL A 260 -1.57 8.61 -8.15
C VAL A 260 -1.46 8.67 -6.63
N ILE A 261 -1.42 7.50 -5.97
CA ILE A 261 -1.38 7.42 -4.51
C ILE A 261 -0.05 7.96 -3.99
N SER A 262 1.10 7.62 -4.59
CA SER A 262 2.40 8.14 -4.14
C SER A 262 2.46 9.65 -4.24
N SER A 263 1.98 10.22 -5.36
CA SER A 263 1.92 11.66 -5.56
C SER A 263 1.08 12.33 -4.48
N TRP A 264 -0.12 11.80 -4.22
CA TRP A 264 -1.00 12.30 -3.17
C TRP A 264 -0.37 12.19 -1.78
N ARG A 265 0.21 11.04 -1.42
CA ARG A 265 0.81 10.82 -0.09
C ARG A 265 1.99 11.76 0.19
N ILE A 266 2.82 12.04 -0.82
CA ILE A 266 3.90 13.03 -0.70
C ILE A 266 3.34 14.44 -0.49
N ILE A 267 2.29 14.81 -1.24
CA ILE A 267 1.62 16.11 -1.10
C ILE A 267 0.97 16.25 0.28
N HIS A 268 0.24 15.23 0.74
CA HIS A 268 -0.42 15.20 2.04
C HIS A 268 0.59 15.28 3.19
N ALA A 269 1.70 14.53 3.13
CA ALA A 269 2.77 14.61 4.12
C ALA A 269 3.39 16.01 4.21
N ASN A 270 3.54 16.70 3.07
CA ASN A 270 3.97 18.10 3.04
C ASN A 270 2.96 19.02 3.75
N PHE A 271 1.66 18.85 3.52
CA PHE A 271 0.63 19.65 4.20
C PHE A 271 0.61 19.42 5.72
N MET A 272 0.84 18.17 6.16
CA MET A 272 0.89 17.79 7.57
C MET A 272 2.19 18.21 8.28
N SER A 273 3.23 18.58 7.52
CA SER A 273 4.49 19.06 8.10
C SER A 273 4.37 20.40 8.83
N THR A 274 3.34 21.21 8.50
CA THR A 274 3.15 22.54 9.08
C THR A 274 2.82 22.49 10.58
N PRO A 275 3.36 23.39 11.43
CA PRO A 275 3.16 23.35 12.88
C PRO A 275 1.68 23.41 13.30
N MET A 276 0.87 24.18 12.57
CA MET A 276 -0.57 24.32 12.83
C MET A 276 -1.34 23.02 12.57
N ASN A 277 -0.95 22.24 11.56
CA ASN A 277 -1.60 20.97 11.26
C ASN A 277 -1.07 19.86 12.17
N ARG A 278 0.19 19.94 12.60
CA ARG A 278 0.79 18.99 13.54
C ARG A 278 0.12 19.04 14.93
N SER A 279 -0.43 20.17 15.37
CA SER A 279 -1.11 20.20 16.69
C SER A 279 -2.58 19.79 16.65
N ARG A 280 -3.19 19.69 15.46
CA ARG A 280 -4.60 19.27 15.34
C ARG A 280 -4.73 17.78 15.65
N ARG A 281 -5.63 17.47 16.58
CA ARG A 281 -6.23 16.15 16.74
C ARG A 281 -7.56 16.20 15.99
N PHE A 282 -7.74 15.28 15.05
CA PHE A 282 -8.99 15.09 14.34
C PHE A 282 -9.92 14.17 15.12
#